data_AF-A0A428Y9X1-F1
#
_entry.id   AF-A0A428Y9X1-F1
#
_cell.length_a   1.000
_cell.length_b   1.000
_cell.length_c   1.000
_cell.angle_alpha   90.00
_cell.angle_beta   90.00
_cell.angle_gamma   90.00
#
_symmetry.space_group_name_H-M   'P 1'
#
loop_
_entity.id
_entity.type
_entity.pdbx_description
1 polymer ?
#
loop_
_entity_poly.entity_id
_entity_poly.type
_entity_poly.pdbx_seq_one_letter_code
_entity_poly.pdbx_strand_id
1 'polypeptide(L)'
;MPKKKKGQKATAEPKTARTAKILSGLGAVALLAAGAVLTPLGQKVTQSVWPDEPTLVHDAAWMEDLQCDQDPNIAGLPGTKEITEFAPGGDEELRRAAITDLGAVGWYRGNLYVTLTTKTSNPVYIVGIDLVIHERQALTPAWGLEFKEPCGGSAIYRLFDVLLDHDVIKDRGVVERGVKAEELGTAERPPAEKVGRTFTVSRDDPAELDFEVYACTGYYEWGVEISYITGDQKKSVVLGPKENPYRMVGGYQNVRRYHGDFKGTKPVIAKGQQPAADKSPPSEIPVSAREACT
;
A
#
# COMPACT_ATOMS: atom_id res chain seq x y z
N MET A 1 22.27 51.53 65.35
CA MET A 1 23.56 50.82 65.48
C MET A 1 23.87 50.12 64.16
N PRO A 2 25.12 49.94 63.72
CA PRO A 2 26.24 50.89 63.66
C PRO A 2 26.96 50.91 62.27
N LYS A 3 27.68 52.01 62.03
CA LYS A 3 28.98 52.15 61.31
C LYS A 3 29.01 52.03 59.76
N LYS A 4 29.45 53.09 59.03
CA LYS A 4 30.87 53.52 58.77
C LYS A 4 31.62 52.43 57.97
N LYS A 5 32.25 52.66 56.79
CA LYS A 5 33.25 53.67 56.35
C LYS A 5 33.50 53.44 54.84
N LYS A 6 33.68 54.48 54.01
CA LYS A 6 34.97 55.05 53.53
C LYS A 6 35.99 54.05 52.94
N GLY A 7 36.41 54.30 51.70
CA GLY A 7 37.67 53.77 51.15
C GLY A 7 37.92 54.14 49.68
N GLN A 8 38.48 55.33 49.42
CA GLN A 8 39.18 55.66 48.17
C GLN A 8 40.42 54.77 47.99
N LYS A 9 40.80 54.46 46.74
CA LYS A 9 42.20 54.50 46.30
C LYS A 9 42.32 54.54 44.77
N ALA A 10 42.98 55.60 44.30
CA ALA A 10 43.55 55.71 42.97
C ALA A 10 44.96 55.12 42.97
N THR A 11 45.36 54.48 41.87
CA THR A 11 46.76 54.19 41.48
C THR A 11 46.72 53.80 39.99
N ALA A 12 47.05 54.70 39.07
CA ALA A 12 48.39 54.95 38.53
C ALA A 12 48.86 53.85 37.54
N GLU A 13 48.82 54.19 36.24
CA GLU A 13 49.71 53.62 35.21
C GLU A 13 51.19 53.83 35.61
N PRO A 14 52.11 52.93 35.24
CA PRO A 14 52.94 53.25 34.08
C PRO A 14 53.52 52.08 33.25
N LYS A 15 53.63 52.35 31.94
CA LYS A 15 54.80 52.21 31.04
C LYS A 15 55.30 50.82 30.56
N THR A 16 55.56 50.83 29.24
CA THR A 16 56.67 50.19 28.48
C THR A 16 56.62 48.67 28.28
N ALA A 17 57.01 48.07 27.15
CA ALA A 17 57.50 48.52 25.86
C ALA A 17 57.47 47.32 24.87
N ARG A 18 57.37 47.62 23.57
CA ARG A 18 57.99 46.97 22.39
C ARG A 18 58.42 45.49 22.48
N THR A 19 57.85 44.64 21.61
CA THR A 19 58.54 43.78 20.60
C THR A 19 57.49 42.85 19.97
N ALA A 20 57.07 43.02 18.71
CA ALA A 20 57.71 42.56 17.46
C ALA A 20 57.96 41.04 17.40
N LYS A 21 57.18 40.35 16.54
CA LYS A 21 57.47 39.17 15.69
C LYS A 21 56.16 38.42 15.43
N ILE A 22 55.48 38.61 14.30
CA ILE A 22 55.67 37.86 13.04
C ILE A 22 56.10 36.41 13.30
N LEU A 23 55.12 35.51 13.30
CA LEU A 23 55.23 34.13 12.83
C LEU A 23 53.84 33.69 12.34
N SER A 24 53.45 34.35 11.25
CA SER A 24 52.50 33.84 10.28
C SER A 24 53.11 32.65 9.55
N GLY A 25 52.33 31.61 9.34
CA GLY A 25 52.55 30.63 8.28
C GLY A 25 53.30 29.37 8.71
N LEU A 26 52.54 28.36 9.15
CA LEU A 26 52.78 26.92 8.90
C LEU A 26 51.79 26.00 9.65
N GLY A 27 50.83 26.54 10.42
CA GLY A 27 49.89 25.71 11.21
C GLY A 27 48.60 25.26 10.51
N ALA A 28 48.22 25.83 9.35
CA ALA A 28 46.89 25.62 8.79
C ALA A 28 46.80 24.58 7.66
N VAL A 29 47.93 24.16 7.06
CA VAL A 29 47.91 23.20 5.93
C VAL A 29 48.07 21.74 6.39
N ALA A 30 48.65 21.50 7.57
CA ALA A 30 48.76 20.15 8.13
C ALA A 30 47.44 19.60 8.70
N LEU A 31 46.48 20.46 9.06
CA LEU A 31 45.16 20.06 9.58
C LEU A 31 44.12 19.79 8.47
N LEU A 32 44.35 20.30 7.25
CA LEU A 32 43.48 20.00 6.09
C LEU A 32 43.89 18.73 5.35
N ALA A 33 45.14 18.26 5.50
CA ALA A 33 45.59 16.99 4.94
C ALA A 33 45.22 15.77 5.81
N ALA A 34 44.96 15.95 7.11
CA ALA A 34 44.50 14.87 7.99
C ALA A 34 43.00 14.55 7.84
N GLY A 35 42.20 15.48 7.30
CA GLY A 35 40.77 15.27 7.03
C GLY A 35 40.48 14.41 5.79
N ALA A 36 41.44 14.24 4.89
CA ALA A 36 41.26 13.52 3.62
C ALA A 36 41.66 12.02 3.67
N VAL A 37 42.34 11.57 4.74
CA VAL A 37 42.78 10.17 4.89
C VAL A 37 41.83 9.34 5.77
N LEU A 38 40.91 9.98 6.49
CA LEU A 38 39.95 9.31 7.37
C LEU A 38 38.57 9.05 6.72
N THR A 39 38.34 9.50 5.49
CA THR A 39 37.04 9.44 4.82
C THR A 39 36.51 8.02 4.52
N PRO A 40 37.32 7.02 4.09
CA PRO A 40 36.76 5.69 3.82
C PRO A 40 36.59 4.80 5.06
N LEU A 41 37.36 5.03 6.13
CA LEU A 41 37.22 4.30 7.41
C LEU A 41 36.12 4.92 8.29
N GLY A 42 36.00 6.25 8.30
CA GLY A 42 34.92 6.95 9.00
C GLY A 42 33.54 6.55 8.46
N GLN A 43 33.37 6.45 7.14
CA GLN A 43 32.10 5.99 6.55
C GLN A 43 31.75 4.53 6.90
N LYS A 44 32.75 3.64 6.97
CA LYS A 44 32.55 2.25 7.41
C LYS A 44 32.20 2.14 8.90
N VAL A 45 32.75 3.01 9.75
CA VAL A 45 32.43 3.04 11.18
C VAL A 45 31.06 3.68 11.43
N THR A 46 30.67 4.73 10.69
CA THR A 46 29.33 5.31 10.83
C THR A 46 28.23 4.38 10.32
N GLN A 47 28.45 3.63 9.23
CA GLN A 47 27.51 2.59 8.78
C GLN A 47 27.48 1.37 9.73
N SER A 48 28.56 1.12 10.48
CA SER A 48 28.60 0.06 11.50
C SER A 48 27.92 0.47 12.82
N VAL A 49 27.74 1.77 13.08
CA VAL A 49 27.22 2.28 14.36
C VAL A 49 25.76 2.73 14.25
N TRP A 50 25.31 3.13 13.06
CA TRP A 50 23.91 3.48 12.83
C TRP A 50 23.24 2.35 12.03
N PRO A 51 22.38 1.53 12.66
CA PRO A 51 21.62 0.53 11.91
C PRO A 51 20.82 1.24 10.82
N ASP A 52 20.74 0.63 9.64
CA ASP A 52 19.93 1.13 8.54
C ASP A 52 18.53 1.49 9.07
N GLU A 53 18.09 2.73 8.81
CA GLU A 53 16.75 3.18 9.22
C GLU A 53 15.72 2.16 8.71
N PRO A 54 14.81 1.67 9.58
CA PRO A 54 13.83 0.70 9.16
C PRO A 54 12.99 1.32 8.04
N THR A 55 13.06 0.70 6.87
CA THR A 55 12.35 1.14 5.68
C THR A 55 11.19 0.18 5.45
N LEU A 56 9.99 0.73 5.29
CA LEU A 56 8.81 -0.03 4.93
C LEU A 56 9.06 -0.72 3.57
N VAL A 57 8.91 -2.03 3.57
CA VAL A 57 8.85 -2.87 2.38
C VAL A 57 7.40 -3.27 2.21
N HIS A 58 6.92 -3.22 0.98
CA HIS A 58 5.56 -3.62 0.64
C HIS A 58 5.61 -4.53 -0.57
N ASP A 59 4.69 -5.48 -0.59
CA ASP A 59 4.31 -6.24 -1.77
C ASP A 59 2.81 -6.06 -1.95
N ALA A 60 2.37 -5.80 -3.18
CA ALA A 60 0.99 -5.42 -3.47
C ALA A 60 0.51 -6.11 -4.74
N ALA A 61 -0.55 -6.91 -4.60
CA ALA A 61 -1.10 -7.73 -5.65
C ALA A 61 -2.55 -7.31 -5.93
N TRP A 62 -2.76 -6.65 -7.07
CA TRP A 62 -4.09 -6.21 -7.50
C TRP A 62 -4.72 -7.29 -8.37
N MET A 63 -5.90 -7.76 -7.97
CA MET A 63 -6.69 -8.77 -8.70
C MET A 63 -5.96 -10.10 -8.91
N GLU A 64 -4.88 -10.38 -8.17
CA GLU A 64 -4.22 -11.69 -8.22
C GLU A 64 -4.99 -12.69 -7.37
N ASP A 65 -5.09 -13.93 -7.85
CA ASP A 65 -5.65 -15.04 -7.08
C ASP A 65 -4.63 -15.54 -6.05
N LEU A 66 -4.48 -14.82 -4.93
CA LEU A 66 -3.53 -15.20 -3.88
C LEU A 66 -4.10 -16.18 -2.86
N GLN A 67 -5.42 -16.20 -2.73
CA GLN A 67 -6.19 -17.05 -1.85
C GLN A 67 -7.63 -16.73 -2.17
N CYS A 68 -8.36 -17.72 -2.62
CA CYS A 68 -9.73 -18.10 -2.31
C CYS A 68 -10.89 -17.12 -2.02
N ASP A 69 -10.59 -15.92 -1.62
CA ASP A 69 -11.53 -14.93 -1.23
C ASP A 69 -11.92 -14.12 -2.44
N GLN A 70 -13.11 -14.46 -2.89
CA GLN A 70 -13.95 -13.71 -3.80
C GLN A 70 -13.49 -13.77 -5.23
N ASP A 71 -14.44 -13.91 -6.14
CA ASP A 71 -14.18 -13.90 -7.58
C ASP A 71 -14.02 -12.44 -8.05
N PRO A 72 -12.80 -11.92 -8.26
CA PRO A 72 -12.67 -10.60 -8.81
C PRO A 72 -13.07 -10.65 -10.28
N ASN A 73 -14.09 -9.87 -10.59
CA ASN A 73 -14.72 -9.86 -11.90
C ASN A 73 -13.94 -8.88 -12.78
N ILE A 74 -13.91 -9.13 -14.08
CA ILE A 74 -13.20 -8.27 -15.01
C ILE A 74 -14.12 -7.78 -16.11
N ALA A 75 -13.77 -6.67 -16.73
CA ALA A 75 -14.53 -6.10 -17.83
C ALA A 75 -13.63 -5.52 -18.91
N GLY A 76 -14.09 -5.62 -20.15
CA GLY A 76 -13.53 -4.89 -21.27
C GLY A 76 -14.13 -3.50 -21.37
N LEU A 77 -13.27 -2.51 -21.58
CA LEU A 77 -13.70 -1.14 -21.82
C LEU A 77 -14.22 -0.98 -23.27
N PRO A 78 -15.02 0.05 -23.57
CA PRO A 78 -15.41 0.35 -24.94
C PRO A 78 -14.19 0.46 -25.88
N GLY A 79 -14.22 -0.28 -26.99
CA GLY A 79 -13.14 -0.30 -27.98
C GLY A 79 -12.02 -1.32 -27.72
N THR A 80 -12.05 -2.06 -26.60
CA THR A 80 -11.14 -3.19 -26.39
C THR A 80 -11.58 -4.43 -27.18
N LYS A 81 -10.73 -5.45 -27.23
CA LYS A 81 -11.09 -6.75 -27.83
C LYS A 81 -12.31 -7.36 -27.14
N GLU A 82 -13.09 -8.10 -27.90
CA GLU A 82 -14.24 -8.84 -27.39
C GLU A 82 -13.80 -10.10 -26.67
N ILE A 83 -14.50 -10.47 -25.60
CA ILE A 83 -14.18 -11.70 -24.85
C ILE A 83 -14.36 -12.99 -25.68
N THR A 84 -15.14 -12.94 -26.77
CA THR A 84 -15.29 -14.07 -27.70
C THR A 84 -14.03 -14.34 -28.52
N GLU A 85 -13.10 -13.39 -28.58
CA GLU A 85 -11.79 -13.55 -29.23
C GLU A 85 -10.74 -14.12 -28.26
N PHE A 86 -11.11 -14.27 -26.98
CA PHE A 86 -10.21 -14.75 -25.95
C PHE A 86 -10.17 -16.27 -25.91
N ALA A 87 -8.96 -16.81 -26.13
CA ALA A 87 -8.67 -18.23 -26.03
C ALA A 87 -7.51 -18.40 -25.04
N PRO A 88 -7.79 -18.46 -23.72
CA PRO A 88 -6.75 -18.60 -22.71
C PRO A 88 -5.89 -19.85 -22.96
N GLY A 89 -4.59 -19.73 -22.68
CA GLY A 89 -3.68 -20.87 -22.64
C GLY A 89 -4.08 -21.89 -21.57
N GLY A 90 -3.63 -23.14 -21.71
CA GLY A 90 -4.08 -24.25 -20.86
C GLY A 90 -3.80 -24.09 -19.36
N ASP A 91 -2.67 -23.47 -18.99
CA ASP A 91 -2.24 -23.31 -17.61
C ASP A 91 -2.27 -21.85 -17.14
N GLU A 92 -2.74 -20.93 -17.99
CA GLU A 92 -2.72 -19.51 -17.66
C GLU A 92 -3.95 -19.14 -16.82
N GLU A 93 -3.73 -18.39 -15.75
CA GLU A 93 -4.79 -17.80 -14.94
C GLU A 93 -5.64 -16.91 -15.85
N LEU A 94 -6.85 -17.36 -16.15
CA LEU A 94 -7.85 -16.73 -17.03
C LEU A 94 -7.91 -15.21 -16.91
N ARG A 95 -7.88 -14.73 -15.68
CA ARG A 95 -7.99 -13.32 -15.33
C ARG A 95 -6.76 -12.54 -15.74
N ARG A 96 -5.57 -13.04 -15.39
CA ARG A 96 -4.28 -12.45 -15.77
C ARG A 96 -4.13 -12.41 -17.29
N ALA A 97 -4.51 -13.51 -17.94
CA ALA A 97 -4.55 -13.60 -19.39
C ALA A 97 -5.52 -12.58 -20.00
N ALA A 98 -6.73 -12.42 -19.46
CA ALA A 98 -7.69 -11.44 -19.96
C ALA A 98 -7.26 -9.98 -19.72
N ILE A 99 -6.65 -9.67 -18.58
CA ILE A 99 -6.06 -8.34 -18.31
C ILE A 99 -4.95 -8.05 -19.34
N THR A 100 -4.08 -9.02 -19.60
CA THR A 100 -2.93 -8.86 -20.49
C THR A 100 -3.33 -8.83 -21.97
N ASP A 101 -4.16 -9.77 -22.43
CA ASP A 101 -4.45 -10.00 -23.85
C ASP A 101 -5.58 -9.13 -24.38
N LEU A 102 -6.55 -8.79 -23.53
CA LEU A 102 -7.75 -8.03 -23.89
C LEU A 102 -7.71 -6.60 -23.37
N GLY A 103 -6.79 -6.26 -22.48
CA GLY A 103 -6.81 -4.98 -21.76
C GLY A 103 -7.99 -4.86 -20.81
N ALA A 104 -8.43 -5.99 -20.24
CA ALA A 104 -9.50 -6.00 -19.25
C ALA A 104 -9.05 -5.30 -17.95
N VAL A 105 -10.02 -4.77 -17.20
CA VAL A 105 -9.81 -4.14 -15.88
C VAL A 105 -10.73 -4.76 -14.84
N GLY A 106 -10.52 -4.48 -13.55
CA GLY A 106 -11.43 -4.94 -12.50
C GLY A 106 -12.85 -4.40 -12.72
N TRP A 107 -13.87 -5.20 -12.43
CA TRP A 107 -15.27 -4.88 -12.71
C TRP A 107 -16.13 -5.01 -11.47
N TYR A 108 -16.72 -3.89 -11.05
CA TYR A 108 -17.61 -3.65 -9.89
C TYR A 108 -17.14 -4.10 -8.50
N ARG A 109 -16.34 -5.17 -8.43
CA ARG A 109 -15.63 -5.67 -7.27
C ARG A 109 -14.25 -6.20 -7.65
N GLY A 110 -13.24 -5.85 -6.86
CA GLY A 110 -11.90 -6.42 -6.93
C GLY A 110 -11.23 -6.44 -5.56
N ASN A 111 -10.11 -7.15 -5.44
CA ASN A 111 -9.33 -7.19 -4.20
C ASN A 111 -7.90 -6.72 -4.46
N LEU A 112 -7.37 -5.93 -3.54
CA LEU A 112 -5.94 -5.61 -3.45
C LEU A 112 -5.39 -6.25 -2.18
N TYR A 113 -4.48 -7.20 -2.35
CA TYR A 113 -3.73 -7.77 -1.23
C TYR A 113 -2.44 -7.01 -1.03
N VAL A 114 -2.12 -6.68 0.22
CA VAL A 114 -0.91 -5.94 0.56
C VAL A 114 -0.22 -6.59 1.75
N THR A 115 1.04 -6.95 1.58
CA THR A 115 1.91 -7.35 2.67
C THR A 115 2.83 -6.19 3.04
N LEU A 116 2.79 -5.76 4.28
CA LEU A 116 3.64 -4.71 4.84
C LEU A 116 4.66 -5.33 5.79
N THR A 117 5.93 -5.01 5.58
CA THR A 117 7.03 -5.49 6.43
C THR A 117 8.20 -4.51 6.43
N THR A 118 9.30 -4.86 7.08
CA THR A 118 10.54 -4.06 7.09
C THR A 118 11.73 -4.96 6.77
N LYS A 119 12.85 -4.37 6.35
CA LYS A 119 14.09 -5.13 6.12
C LYS A 119 14.75 -5.61 7.42
N THR A 120 14.45 -4.96 8.54
CA THR A 120 15.05 -5.19 9.86
C THR A 120 13.97 -5.53 10.88
N SER A 121 14.33 -6.04 12.06
CA SER A 121 13.37 -6.29 13.14
C SER A 121 12.87 -5.01 13.84
N ASN A 122 13.42 -3.84 13.48
CA ASN A 122 12.95 -2.57 14.03
C ASN A 122 11.59 -2.21 13.41
N PRO A 123 10.57 -1.92 14.24
CA PRO A 123 9.23 -1.64 13.74
C PRO A 123 9.16 -0.27 13.06
N VAL A 124 8.27 -0.15 12.07
CA VAL A 124 7.75 1.13 11.59
C VAL A 124 6.30 1.28 12.03
N TYR A 125 5.89 2.52 12.30
CA TYR A 125 4.51 2.81 12.70
C TYR A 125 3.72 3.24 11.47
N ILE A 126 2.78 2.42 11.03
CA ILE A 126 1.77 2.84 10.05
C ILE A 126 0.85 3.82 10.76
N VAL A 127 0.60 5.00 10.18
CA VAL A 127 -0.19 6.08 10.80
C VAL A 127 -1.37 6.56 9.96
N GLY A 128 -1.45 6.10 8.71
CA GLY A 128 -2.52 6.43 7.79
C GLY A 128 -2.56 5.46 6.62
N ILE A 129 -3.78 5.15 6.18
CA ILE A 129 -4.08 4.41 4.96
C ILE A 129 -5.21 5.21 4.31
N ASP A 130 -4.90 5.87 3.22
CA ASP A 130 -5.79 6.81 2.56
C ASP A 130 -5.99 6.40 1.10
N LEU A 131 -7.23 6.55 0.60
CA LEU A 131 -7.56 6.29 -0.80
C LEU A 131 -7.05 7.45 -1.67
N VAL A 132 -6.51 7.13 -2.85
CA VAL A 132 -6.10 8.11 -3.85
C VAL A 132 -6.81 7.83 -5.16
N ILE A 133 -7.66 8.77 -5.60
CA ILE A 133 -8.30 8.71 -6.93
C ILE A 133 -7.48 9.58 -7.90
N HIS A 134 -6.83 8.95 -8.87
CA HIS A 134 -6.04 9.64 -9.90
C HIS A 134 -6.91 10.13 -11.05
N GLU A 135 -7.90 9.33 -11.44
CA GLU A 135 -8.83 9.65 -12.52
C GLU A 135 -10.21 9.02 -12.27
N ARG A 136 -11.26 9.75 -12.68
CA ARG A 136 -12.65 9.28 -12.72
C ARG A 136 -13.29 9.66 -14.05
N GLN A 137 -13.85 8.68 -14.76
CA GLN A 137 -14.55 8.90 -16.03
C GLN A 137 -15.94 8.28 -16.02
N ALA A 138 -16.92 8.93 -16.65
CA ALA A 138 -18.24 8.34 -16.88
C ALA A 138 -18.14 7.32 -18.03
N LEU A 139 -17.87 6.07 -17.70
CA LEU A 139 -17.68 4.97 -18.64
C LEU A 139 -18.52 3.76 -18.23
N THR A 140 -19.07 3.06 -19.22
CA THR A 140 -19.77 1.77 -19.02
C THR A 140 -18.99 0.68 -19.76
N PRO A 141 -18.74 -0.49 -19.14
CA PRO A 141 -17.99 -1.54 -19.80
C PRO A 141 -18.77 -2.14 -20.98
N ALA A 142 -18.05 -2.58 -22.01
CA ALA A 142 -18.62 -3.19 -23.20
C ALA A 142 -19.08 -4.64 -22.95
N TRP A 143 -18.37 -5.33 -22.06
CA TRP A 143 -18.66 -6.66 -21.58
C TRP A 143 -18.07 -6.85 -20.18
N GLY A 144 -18.60 -7.81 -19.44
CA GLY A 144 -18.10 -8.22 -18.13
C GLY A 144 -18.05 -9.73 -18.01
N LEU A 145 -17.00 -10.23 -17.37
CA LEU A 145 -16.74 -11.64 -17.14
C LEU A 145 -16.69 -11.89 -15.63
N GLU A 146 -17.63 -12.69 -15.18
CA GLU A 146 -17.69 -13.18 -13.80
C GLU A 146 -17.06 -14.56 -13.74
N PHE A 147 -16.19 -14.79 -12.78
CA PHE A 147 -15.64 -16.13 -12.51
C PHE A 147 -16.32 -16.68 -11.26
N LYS A 148 -16.37 -18.00 -11.15
CA LYS A 148 -16.73 -18.66 -9.90
C LYS A 148 -15.76 -19.80 -9.69
N GLU A 149 -14.71 -19.55 -8.94
CA GLU A 149 -13.78 -20.61 -8.58
C GLU A 149 -14.18 -21.22 -7.23
N PRO A 150 -14.50 -22.53 -7.20
CA PRO A 150 -14.68 -23.21 -5.93
C PRO A 150 -13.31 -23.34 -5.30
N CYS A 151 -13.15 -22.74 -4.13
CA CYS A 151 -11.89 -22.81 -3.45
C CYS A 151 -12.14 -23.01 -1.94
N GLY A 152 -11.17 -23.60 -1.25
CA GLY A 152 -11.16 -23.67 0.20
C GLY A 152 -9.79 -23.25 0.75
N GLY A 153 -9.79 -22.58 1.89
CA GLY A 153 -8.58 -22.17 2.59
C GLY A 153 -8.93 -21.17 3.68
N SER A 154 -8.28 -21.26 4.83
CA SER A 154 -8.40 -20.25 5.88
C SER A 154 -7.44 -19.11 5.58
N ALA A 155 -7.89 -17.88 5.74
CA ALA A 155 -7.02 -16.72 5.71
C ALA A 155 -7.44 -15.77 6.85
N ILE A 156 -6.45 -15.29 7.62
CA ILE A 156 -6.68 -14.25 8.62
C ILE A 156 -5.93 -13.02 8.15
N TYR A 157 -6.67 -11.98 7.80
CA TYR A 157 -6.11 -10.73 7.34
C TYR A 157 -6.92 -9.56 7.88
N ARG A 158 -6.37 -8.36 7.72
CA ARG A 158 -7.07 -7.13 8.06
C ARG A 158 -7.80 -6.59 6.86
N LEU A 159 -9.12 -6.52 6.94
CA LEU A 159 -9.98 -6.17 5.82
C LEU A 159 -10.31 -4.67 5.80
N PHE A 160 -10.26 -4.08 4.61
CA PHE A 160 -10.70 -2.73 4.31
C PHE A 160 -11.74 -2.74 3.19
N ASP A 161 -12.88 -2.07 3.39
CA ASP A 161 -13.81 -1.78 2.31
C ASP A 161 -13.37 -0.49 1.62
N VAL A 162 -13.10 -0.52 0.31
CA VAL A 162 -12.78 0.67 -0.51
C VAL A 162 -13.96 0.96 -1.43
N LEU A 163 -14.60 2.11 -1.24
CA LEU A 163 -15.76 2.55 -2.00
C LEU A 163 -15.34 3.69 -2.95
N LEU A 164 -15.01 3.35 -4.19
CA LEU A 164 -14.41 4.31 -5.14
C LEU A 164 -15.36 5.46 -5.49
N ASP A 165 -16.66 5.20 -5.61
CA ASP A 165 -17.67 6.22 -5.92
C ASP A 165 -17.78 7.29 -4.83
N HIS A 166 -17.57 6.90 -3.57
CA HIS A 166 -17.72 7.74 -2.39
C HIS A 166 -16.41 8.34 -1.88
N ASP A 167 -15.27 7.93 -2.44
CA ASP A 167 -13.92 8.31 -1.98
C ASP A 167 -13.69 7.96 -0.50
N VAL A 168 -14.04 6.71 -0.14
CA VAL A 168 -14.00 6.23 1.25
C VAL A 168 -13.25 4.90 1.34
N ILE A 169 -12.40 4.79 2.36
CA ILE A 169 -11.86 3.53 2.87
C ILE A 169 -12.38 3.27 4.29
N LYS A 170 -12.86 2.05 4.58
CA LYS A 170 -13.38 1.65 5.89
C LYS A 170 -12.64 0.43 6.42
N ASP A 171 -12.00 0.59 7.57
CA ASP A 171 -11.35 -0.49 8.30
C ASP A 171 -12.39 -1.41 8.96
N ARG A 172 -12.44 -2.66 8.54
CA ARG A 172 -13.35 -3.69 9.07
C ARG A 172 -12.75 -4.45 10.24
N GLY A 173 -11.47 -4.22 10.57
CA GLY A 173 -10.72 -4.99 11.53
C GLY A 173 -10.17 -6.30 10.96
N VAL A 174 -9.73 -7.18 11.85
CA VAL A 174 -9.25 -8.51 11.48
C VAL A 174 -10.45 -9.42 11.21
N VAL A 175 -10.47 -10.05 10.04
CA VAL A 175 -11.48 -11.03 9.66
C VAL A 175 -10.83 -12.38 9.45
N GLU A 176 -11.53 -13.43 9.86
CA GLU A 176 -11.16 -14.81 9.59
C GLU A 176 -12.12 -15.32 8.51
N ARG A 177 -11.60 -15.63 7.32
CA ARG A 177 -12.35 -16.22 6.22
C ARG A 177 -11.88 -17.65 5.98
N GLY A 178 -12.80 -18.52 5.56
CA GLY A 178 -12.51 -19.93 5.27
C GLY A 178 -12.70 -20.91 6.43
N VAL A 179 -11.94 -22.01 6.39
CA VAL A 179 -11.89 -23.01 7.48
C VAL A 179 -11.34 -22.32 8.73
N LYS A 180 -11.82 -22.66 9.93
CA LYS A 180 -11.32 -21.98 11.14
C LYS A 180 -9.85 -22.30 11.35
N ALA A 181 -9.06 -21.31 11.76
CA ALA A 181 -7.66 -21.48 12.12
C ALA A 181 -7.48 -22.53 13.23
N GLU A 182 -8.45 -22.65 14.16
CA GLU A 182 -8.48 -23.74 15.14
C GLU A 182 -8.52 -25.13 14.52
N GLU A 183 -9.20 -25.27 13.38
CA GLU A 183 -9.39 -26.56 12.71
C GLU A 183 -8.15 -26.96 11.90
N LEU A 184 -7.30 -26.00 11.54
CA LEU A 184 -6.07 -26.25 10.78
C LEU A 184 -4.83 -26.47 11.66
N GLY A 185 -4.93 -26.20 12.97
CA GLY A 185 -3.83 -26.39 13.92
C GLY A 185 -2.61 -25.51 13.65
N THR A 186 -2.74 -24.53 12.74
CA THR A 186 -1.68 -23.64 12.28
C THR A 186 -1.92 -22.22 12.79
N ALA A 187 -1.00 -21.80 13.66
CA ALA A 187 -0.39 -20.46 13.73
C ALA A 187 -1.15 -19.29 14.38
N GLU A 188 -0.32 -18.39 14.90
CA GLU A 188 -0.61 -17.12 15.54
C GLU A 188 -1.74 -16.34 14.88
N ARG A 189 -2.74 -15.96 15.67
CA ARG A 189 -3.74 -14.99 15.25
C ARG A 189 -3.10 -13.61 15.18
N PRO A 190 -3.28 -12.87 14.07
CA PRO A 190 -3.09 -11.43 14.08
C PRO A 190 -3.84 -10.82 15.28
N PRO A 191 -3.28 -9.79 15.95
CA PRO A 191 -3.94 -9.17 17.08
C PRO A 191 -5.38 -8.76 16.73
N ALA A 192 -6.36 -9.30 17.47
CA ALA A 192 -7.78 -9.05 17.21
C ALA A 192 -8.23 -7.61 17.53
N GLU A 193 -7.33 -6.81 18.13
CA GLU A 193 -7.60 -5.42 18.44
C GLU A 193 -7.84 -4.65 17.14
N LYS A 194 -8.89 -3.82 17.12
CA LYS A 194 -9.00 -2.80 16.08
C LYS A 194 -7.72 -2.01 16.16
N VAL A 195 -6.92 -2.03 15.11
CA VAL A 195 -5.87 -1.06 15.04
C VAL A 195 -6.58 0.29 15.07
N GLY A 196 -6.10 1.18 15.93
CA GLY A 196 -6.42 2.59 15.76
C GLY A 196 -5.95 3.06 14.38
N ARG A 197 -5.79 4.36 14.18
CA ARG A 197 -5.09 4.83 12.97
C ARG A 197 -3.60 4.42 12.95
N THR A 198 -3.14 3.64 13.94
CA THR A 198 -1.73 3.33 14.17
C THR A 198 -1.48 1.87 14.54
N PHE A 199 -0.72 1.12 13.71
CA PHE A 199 -0.12 -0.18 14.05
C PHE A 199 1.37 -0.19 13.72
N THR A 200 2.08 -1.16 14.27
CA THR A 200 3.47 -1.45 13.91
C THR A 200 3.55 -2.59 12.92
N VAL A 201 4.53 -2.52 12.02
CA VAL A 201 4.97 -3.67 11.21
C VAL A 201 6.47 -3.82 11.33
N SER A 202 6.96 -5.07 11.31
CA SER A 202 8.38 -5.37 11.29
C SER A 202 8.67 -6.59 10.40
N ARG A 203 9.94 -6.96 10.23
CA ARG A 203 10.32 -8.21 9.53
C ARG A 203 9.74 -9.44 10.23
N ASP A 204 9.75 -9.42 11.56
CA ASP A 204 9.36 -10.56 12.39
C ASP A 204 7.87 -10.51 12.75
N ASP A 205 7.17 -9.44 12.37
CA ASP A 205 5.72 -9.22 12.55
C ASP A 205 5.18 -8.44 11.32
N PRO A 206 5.05 -9.10 10.16
CA PRO A 206 4.48 -8.49 8.97
C PRO A 206 2.96 -8.33 9.13
N ALA A 207 2.38 -7.35 8.44
CA ALA A 207 0.93 -7.20 8.35
C ALA A 207 0.43 -7.59 6.96
N GLU A 208 -0.62 -8.41 6.94
CA GLU A 208 -1.36 -8.76 5.74
C GLU A 208 -2.69 -7.98 5.72
N LEU A 209 -2.86 -7.16 4.70
CA LEU A 209 -4.02 -6.30 4.49
C LEU A 209 -4.75 -6.77 3.23
N ASP A 210 -6.08 -6.85 3.31
CA ASP A 210 -6.96 -7.10 2.18
C ASP A 210 -7.86 -5.89 1.99
N PHE A 211 -7.91 -5.35 0.78
CA PHE A 211 -8.77 -4.25 0.41
C PHE A 211 -9.82 -4.78 -0.57
N GLU A 212 -11.06 -4.90 -0.11
CA GLU A 212 -12.22 -5.17 -0.96
C GLU A 212 -12.67 -3.87 -1.62
N VAL A 213 -12.41 -3.75 -2.91
CA VAL A 213 -12.64 -2.54 -3.70
C VAL A 213 -13.92 -2.67 -4.48
N TYR A 214 -14.73 -1.60 -4.44
CA TYR A 214 -16.03 -1.54 -5.08
C TYR A 214 -16.16 -0.30 -5.96
N ALA A 215 -16.72 -0.51 -7.16
CA ALA A 215 -17.07 0.54 -8.11
C ALA A 215 -18.51 0.33 -8.60
N CYS A 216 -19.40 1.25 -8.28
CA CYS A 216 -20.80 1.20 -8.65
C CYS A 216 -21.02 1.77 -10.05
N THR A 217 -20.35 2.89 -10.36
CA THR A 217 -20.51 3.63 -11.62
C THR A 217 -19.19 4.21 -12.12
N GLY A 218 -18.99 4.24 -13.43
CA GLY A 218 -17.83 4.90 -14.04
C GLY A 218 -16.53 4.09 -13.99
N TYR A 219 -15.48 4.65 -14.58
CA TYR A 219 -14.12 4.12 -14.59
C TYR A 219 -13.23 4.90 -13.63
N TYR A 220 -12.34 4.20 -12.95
CA TYR A 220 -11.43 4.73 -11.94
C TYR A 220 -10.00 4.28 -12.20
N GLU A 221 -9.08 5.23 -12.14
CA GLU A 221 -7.67 4.98 -11.87
C GLU A 221 -7.38 5.40 -10.44
N TRP A 222 -6.86 4.50 -9.62
CA TRP A 222 -6.78 4.70 -8.18
C TRP A 222 -5.53 4.04 -7.56
N GLY A 223 -5.28 4.37 -6.30
CA GLY A 223 -4.20 3.84 -5.48
C GLY A 223 -4.50 3.97 -3.97
N VAL A 224 -3.56 3.52 -3.15
CA VAL A 224 -3.61 3.63 -1.69
C VAL A 224 -2.33 4.30 -1.20
N GLU A 225 -2.46 5.41 -0.47
CA GLU A 225 -1.32 6.02 0.22
C GLU A 225 -1.21 5.43 1.63
N ILE A 226 -0.03 4.86 1.94
CA ILE A 226 0.31 4.37 3.26
C ILE A 226 1.31 5.35 3.87
N SER A 227 0.84 6.08 4.87
CA SER A 227 1.66 6.99 5.68
C SER A 227 2.27 6.24 6.87
N TYR A 228 3.57 6.40 7.10
CA TYR A 228 4.27 5.73 8.19
C TYR A 228 5.36 6.60 8.85
N ILE A 229 5.76 6.23 10.07
CA ILE A 229 6.85 6.87 10.83
C ILE A 229 7.98 5.86 11.00
N THR A 230 9.19 6.30 10.69
CA THR A 230 10.44 5.57 10.95
C THR A 230 11.44 6.52 11.59
N GLY A 231 11.91 6.17 12.80
CA GLY A 231 12.61 7.13 13.66
C GLY A 231 11.78 8.39 13.90
N ASP A 232 12.35 9.56 13.61
CA ASP A 232 11.67 10.87 13.72
C ASP A 232 11.09 11.37 12.39
N GLN A 233 11.12 10.54 11.34
CA GLN A 233 10.69 10.95 9.99
C GLN A 233 9.31 10.37 9.66
N LYS A 234 8.42 11.26 9.19
CA LYS A 234 7.19 10.87 8.50
C LYS A 234 7.49 10.62 7.03
N LYS A 235 7.07 9.47 6.52
CA LYS A 235 7.22 9.04 5.13
C LYS A 235 5.88 8.52 4.62
N SER A 236 5.72 8.43 3.31
CA SER A 236 4.56 7.79 2.69
C SER A 236 4.99 6.97 1.49
N VAL A 237 4.17 5.99 1.13
CA VAL A 237 4.29 5.22 -0.10
C VAL A 237 2.92 5.11 -0.76
N VAL A 238 2.87 5.23 -2.08
CA VAL A 238 1.63 5.12 -2.85
C VAL A 238 1.64 3.80 -3.61
N LEU A 239 0.72 2.92 -3.26
CA LEU A 239 0.40 1.70 -4.00
C LEU A 239 -0.52 2.09 -5.17
N GLY A 240 -0.21 1.64 -6.38
CA GLY A 240 -0.90 2.12 -7.59
C GLY A 240 -0.63 3.61 -7.85
N PRO A 241 0.63 4.04 -8.05
CA PRO A 241 0.95 5.43 -8.33
C PRO A 241 0.34 5.88 -9.66
N LYS A 242 0.27 7.19 -9.92
CA LYS A 242 -0.38 7.74 -11.13
C LYS A 242 0.19 7.20 -12.43
N GLU A 243 1.48 6.86 -12.46
CA GLU A 243 2.15 6.30 -13.64
C GLU A 243 1.78 4.84 -13.89
N ASN A 244 1.31 4.12 -12.85
CA ASN A 244 0.85 2.74 -12.92
C ASN A 244 -0.31 2.50 -11.92
N PRO A 245 -1.49 3.10 -12.16
CA PRO A 245 -2.58 3.06 -11.21
C PRO A 245 -3.32 1.72 -11.29
N TYR A 246 -3.99 1.37 -10.20
CA TYR A 246 -5.00 0.31 -10.26
C TYR A 246 -6.20 0.79 -11.06
N ARG A 247 -6.79 -0.12 -11.84
CA ARG A 247 -7.88 0.21 -12.76
C ARG A 247 -9.11 -0.61 -12.46
N MET A 248 -10.24 0.07 -12.37
CA MET A 248 -11.52 -0.55 -12.08
C MET A 248 -12.66 0.18 -12.78
N VAL A 249 -13.67 -0.54 -13.23
CA VAL A 249 -14.87 0.02 -13.83
C VAL A 249 -16.12 -0.51 -13.11
N GLY A 250 -17.04 0.39 -12.80
CA GLY A 250 -18.38 0.08 -12.32
C GLY A 250 -19.39 -0.02 -13.46
N GLY A 251 -20.67 -0.08 -13.11
CA GLY A 251 -21.76 -0.21 -14.07
C GLY A 251 -22.05 -1.68 -14.41
N TYR A 252 -23.19 -2.18 -13.93
CA TYR A 252 -23.68 -3.53 -14.21
C TYR A 252 -24.83 -3.56 -15.23
N GLN A 253 -25.53 -2.43 -15.40
CA GLN A 253 -26.65 -2.30 -16.32
C GLN A 253 -26.17 -2.23 -17.77
N ASN A 254 -26.90 -2.89 -18.67
CA ASN A 254 -26.62 -2.92 -20.12
C ASN A 254 -25.24 -3.47 -20.51
N VAL A 255 -24.56 -4.19 -19.61
CA VAL A 255 -23.29 -4.86 -19.89
C VAL A 255 -23.56 -6.28 -20.41
N ARG A 256 -22.89 -6.66 -21.51
CA ARG A 256 -22.91 -8.05 -21.97
C ARG A 256 -22.15 -8.92 -20.98
N ARG A 257 -22.84 -9.89 -20.38
CA ARG A 257 -22.26 -10.74 -19.34
C ARG A 257 -21.77 -12.07 -19.88
N TYR A 258 -20.67 -12.51 -19.31
CA TYR A 258 -20.05 -13.79 -19.55
C TYR A 258 -19.73 -14.40 -18.19
N HIS A 259 -19.77 -15.72 -18.13
CA HIS A 259 -19.33 -16.47 -16.97
C HIS A 259 -18.19 -17.39 -17.39
N GLY A 260 -17.11 -17.35 -16.62
CA GLY A 260 -16.05 -18.32 -16.68
C GLY A 260 -16.35 -19.45 -15.70
N ASP A 261 -16.25 -20.67 -16.20
CA ASP A 261 -16.35 -21.90 -15.40
C ASP A 261 -15.18 -22.83 -15.79
N PHE A 262 -14.83 -23.74 -14.89
CA PHE A 262 -13.78 -24.73 -15.13
C PHE A 262 -14.41 -26.08 -15.47
N LYS A 263 -14.24 -26.51 -16.73
CA LYS A 263 -14.60 -27.88 -17.15
C LYS A 263 -13.35 -28.75 -17.17
N GLY A 264 -13.01 -29.33 -16.02
CA GLY A 264 -11.74 -30.02 -15.82
C GLY A 264 -10.62 -28.98 -15.65
N THR A 265 -9.54 -29.10 -16.41
CA THR A 265 -8.41 -28.14 -16.38
C THR A 265 -8.57 -27.00 -17.39
N LYS A 266 -9.63 -27.01 -18.21
CA LYS A 266 -9.83 -26.00 -19.24
C LYS A 266 -10.88 -24.99 -18.81
N PRO A 267 -10.56 -23.70 -18.86
CA PRO A 267 -11.57 -22.70 -18.66
C PRO A 267 -12.55 -22.66 -19.84
N VAL A 268 -13.83 -22.47 -19.54
CA VAL A 268 -14.89 -22.32 -20.52
C VAL A 268 -15.63 -21.02 -20.24
N ILE A 269 -15.66 -20.17 -21.26
CA ILE A 269 -16.42 -18.92 -21.21
C ILE A 269 -17.76 -19.16 -21.88
N ALA A 270 -18.83 -19.00 -21.13
CA ALA A 270 -20.20 -19.07 -21.62
C ALA A 270 -20.83 -17.67 -21.59
N LYS A 271 -21.68 -17.39 -22.59
CA LYS A 271 -22.52 -16.19 -22.55
C LYS A 271 -23.49 -16.31 -21.39
N GLY A 272 -23.44 -15.37 -20.46
CA GLY A 272 -24.36 -15.28 -19.34
C GLY A 272 -25.73 -14.78 -19.77
N GLN A 273 -26.76 -15.11 -18.98
CA GLN A 273 -28.02 -14.38 -19.10
C GLN A 273 -27.78 -12.94 -18.67
N GLN A 274 -28.17 -11.99 -19.52
CA GLN A 274 -28.19 -10.59 -19.13
C GLN A 274 -29.22 -10.45 -17.99
N PRO A 275 -28.85 -9.91 -16.81
CA PRO A 275 -29.82 -9.66 -15.76
C PRO A 275 -30.92 -8.76 -16.32
N ALA A 276 -32.17 -9.05 -15.96
CA ALA A 276 -33.27 -8.16 -16.28
C ALA A 276 -32.95 -6.77 -15.71
N ALA A 277 -33.26 -5.71 -16.47
CA ALA A 277 -32.86 -4.33 -16.16
C ALA A 277 -33.36 -3.81 -14.79
N ASP A 278 -34.30 -4.54 -14.18
CA ASP A 278 -34.97 -4.25 -12.91
C ASP A 278 -34.41 -5.05 -11.71
N LYS A 279 -33.48 -5.99 -11.92
CA LYS A 279 -32.90 -6.76 -10.83
C LYS A 279 -31.70 -6.04 -10.21
N SER A 280 -31.76 -5.92 -8.87
CA SER A 280 -30.65 -5.50 -8.03
C SER A 280 -29.36 -6.24 -8.41
N PRO A 281 -28.17 -5.67 -8.12
CA PRO A 281 -26.90 -6.38 -8.28
C PRO A 281 -27.00 -7.82 -7.73
N PRO A 282 -26.30 -8.80 -8.36
CA PRO A 282 -26.39 -10.20 -7.98
C PRO A 282 -26.36 -10.36 -6.46
N SER A 283 -27.25 -11.20 -5.92
CA SER A 283 -27.59 -11.25 -4.50
C SER A 283 -26.43 -11.56 -3.54
N GLU A 284 -25.24 -11.81 -4.08
CA GLU A 284 -24.00 -12.14 -3.39
C GLU A 284 -23.08 -10.93 -3.15
N ILE A 285 -23.45 -9.72 -3.60
CA ILE A 285 -22.70 -8.51 -3.23
C ILE A 285 -22.88 -8.26 -1.71
N PRO A 286 -21.79 -8.12 -0.92
CA PRO A 286 -21.87 -7.80 0.50
C PRO A 286 -22.76 -6.59 0.76
N VAL A 287 -23.44 -6.56 1.90
CA VAL A 287 -24.36 -5.47 2.26
C VAL A 287 -23.69 -4.10 2.11
N SER A 288 -22.41 -3.99 2.48
CA SER A 288 -21.59 -2.78 2.32
C SER A 288 -21.51 -2.29 0.88
N ALA A 289 -21.40 -3.19 -0.08
CA ALA A 289 -21.32 -2.85 -1.50
C ALA A 289 -22.69 -2.64 -2.14
N ARG A 290 -23.75 -3.30 -1.63
CA ARG A 290 -25.13 -2.94 -2.00
C ARG A 290 -25.46 -1.53 -1.51
N GLU A 291 -25.13 -1.20 -0.27
CA GLU A 291 -25.27 0.14 0.30
C GLU A 291 -24.44 1.19 -0.47
N ALA A 292 -23.25 0.83 -0.95
CA ALA A 292 -22.43 1.74 -1.74
C ALA A 292 -23.06 2.08 -3.10
N CYS A 293 -23.83 1.16 -3.68
CA CYS A 293 -24.40 1.28 -5.03
C CYS A 293 -25.89 1.66 -5.08
N THR A 294 -26.52 1.94 -3.93
CA THR A 294 -27.91 2.41 -3.79
C THR A 294 -27.96 3.82 -3.26
#